data_AF-A0A7J6RBC0-F1
#
_entry.id   AF-A0A7J6RBC0-F1
#
_cell.length_a   1.000
_cell.length_b   1.000
_cell.length_c   1.000
_cell.angle_alpha   90.00
_cell.angle_beta   90.00
_cell.angle_gamma   90.00
#
_symmetry.space_group_name_H-M   'P 1'
#
loop_
_entity.id
_entity.type
_entity.pdbx_description
1 polymer ?
#
loop_
_entity_poly.entity_id
_entity_poly.type
_entity_poly.pdbx_seq_one_letter_code
_entity_poly.pdbx_strand_id
1 'polypeptide(L)'
;LANHSDELAESVVTHEILPQLVHGLGQQNRFFKKAAAFVLRAVAKHSPQLAQAVVDSGALESLVECLEDFDPSVKEASAWALGYIARHTKELALAVVDAGAVPLLVLCFQEPELTLKRMSASALADIAKHTPELAQTVVDAGGVSLIARELGHADSGLKRQVCSCLGQVAKHNVDLAEV
;
A
#
# COMPACT_ATOMS: atom_id res chain seq x y z
N LEU A 1 17.59 -6.32 -6.92
CA LEU A 1 18.78 -5.43 -6.96
C LEU A 1 18.48 -4.07 -6.32
N ALA A 2 17.46 -3.31 -6.76
CA ALA A 2 17.04 -2.05 -6.11
C ALA A 2 16.58 -2.17 -4.63
N ASN A 3 16.29 -3.38 -4.13
CA ASN A 3 15.85 -3.62 -2.76
C ASN A 3 16.98 -3.48 -1.69
N HIS A 4 18.25 -3.39 -2.12
CA HIS A 4 19.42 -3.49 -1.24
C HIS A 4 20.39 -2.30 -1.33
N SER A 5 20.15 -1.31 -2.20
CA SER A 5 21.04 -0.15 -2.35
C SER A 5 20.24 1.08 -2.78
N ASP A 6 20.37 2.14 -2.00
CA ASP A 6 19.75 3.45 -2.24
C ASP A 6 20.26 4.06 -3.56
N GLU A 7 21.56 3.90 -3.85
CA GLU A 7 22.19 4.35 -5.11
C GLU A 7 21.56 3.71 -6.35
N LEU A 8 21.16 2.43 -6.26
CA LEU A 8 20.48 1.75 -7.36
C LEU A 8 19.04 2.22 -7.52
N ALA A 9 18.36 2.58 -6.43
CA ALA A 9 17.03 3.17 -6.51
C ALA A 9 17.08 4.58 -7.09
N GLU A 10 18.07 5.39 -6.71
CA GLU A 10 18.33 6.70 -7.31
C GLU A 10 18.67 6.58 -8.81
N SER A 11 19.47 5.58 -9.21
CA SER A 11 19.78 5.31 -10.62
C SER A 11 18.52 4.96 -11.43
N VAL A 12 17.59 4.17 -10.86
CA VAL A 12 16.30 3.85 -11.52
C VAL A 12 15.45 5.09 -11.76
N VAL A 13 15.44 6.03 -10.82
CA VAL A 13 14.75 7.33 -10.99
C VAL A 13 15.48 8.20 -12.02
N THR A 14 16.80 8.30 -11.90
CA THR A 14 17.65 9.16 -12.76
C THR A 14 17.61 8.74 -14.23
N HIS A 15 17.41 7.44 -14.52
CA HIS A 15 17.34 6.91 -15.88
C HIS A 15 15.93 6.89 -16.49
N GLU A 16 14.95 7.59 -15.92
CA GLU A 16 13.56 7.65 -16.41
C GLU A 16 12.94 6.25 -16.63
N ILE A 17 13.32 5.28 -15.80
CA ILE A 17 12.81 3.91 -15.90
C ILE A 17 11.39 3.84 -15.32
N LEU A 18 11.04 4.74 -14.38
CA LEU A 18 9.73 4.75 -13.73
C LEU A 18 8.57 4.96 -14.73
N PRO A 19 8.56 6.00 -15.60
CA PRO A 19 7.48 6.16 -16.57
C PRO A 19 7.32 4.99 -17.54
N GLN A 20 8.42 4.33 -17.94
CA GLN A 20 8.36 3.15 -18.80
C GLN A 20 7.72 1.95 -18.10
N LEU A 21 8.01 1.76 -16.80
CA LEU A 21 7.39 0.72 -15.99
C LEU A 21 5.90 0.98 -15.75
N VAL A 22 5.53 2.24 -15.51
CA VAL A 22 4.13 2.67 -15.35
C VAL A 22 3.33 2.42 -16.63
N HIS A 23 3.86 2.80 -17.79
CA HIS A 23 3.21 2.52 -19.07
C HIS A 23 3.02 1.01 -19.31
N GLY A 24 3.97 0.18 -18.88
CA GLY A 24 3.87 -1.27 -18.98
C GLY A 24 2.87 -1.91 -18.02
N LEU A 25 2.54 -1.28 -16.88
CA LEU A 25 1.60 -1.84 -15.89
C LEU A 25 0.19 -2.03 -16.45
N GLY A 26 -0.27 -1.15 -17.34
CA GLY A 26 -1.61 -1.24 -17.94
C GLY A 26 -1.74 -2.25 -19.10
N GLN A 27 -0.65 -2.57 -19.81
CA GLN A 27 -0.72 -3.33 -21.07
C GLN A 27 0.00 -4.68 -21.07
N GLN A 28 0.78 -5.01 -20.04
CA GLN A 28 1.66 -6.18 -20.03
C GLN A 28 1.12 -7.33 -19.16
N ASN A 29 1.74 -8.49 -19.32
CA ASN A 29 1.38 -9.74 -18.63
C ASN A 29 1.62 -9.66 -17.11
N ARG A 30 0.96 -10.52 -16.32
CA ARG A 30 1.03 -10.56 -14.83
C ARG A 30 2.45 -10.56 -14.26
N PHE A 31 3.40 -11.19 -14.95
CA PHE A 31 4.79 -11.26 -14.53
C PHE A 31 5.47 -9.88 -14.60
N PHE A 32 5.14 -9.10 -15.64
CA PHE A 32 5.63 -7.74 -15.78
C PHE A 32 5.00 -6.82 -14.74
N LYS A 33 3.67 -6.88 -14.55
CA LYS A 33 2.98 -6.09 -13.53
C LYS A 33 3.58 -6.31 -12.14
N LYS A 34 3.81 -7.57 -11.78
CA LYS A 34 4.48 -7.94 -10.51
C LYS A 34 5.90 -7.39 -10.42
N ALA A 35 6.70 -7.52 -11.48
CA ALA A 35 8.07 -7.01 -11.50
C ALA A 35 8.11 -5.47 -11.39
N ALA A 36 7.26 -4.78 -12.14
CA ALA A 36 7.12 -3.33 -12.10
C ALA A 36 6.70 -2.86 -10.70
N ALA A 37 5.63 -3.42 -10.12
CA ALA A 37 5.21 -3.10 -8.76
C ALA A 37 6.31 -3.36 -7.72
N PHE A 38 7.11 -4.42 -7.89
CA PHE A 38 8.25 -4.70 -7.02
C PHE A 38 9.36 -3.65 -7.13
N VAL A 39 9.66 -3.16 -8.34
CA VAL A 39 10.65 -2.10 -8.56
C VAL A 39 10.15 -0.80 -7.96
N LEU A 40 8.90 -0.40 -8.24
CA LEU A 40 8.27 0.79 -7.66
C LEU A 40 8.33 0.75 -6.14
N ARG A 41 8.00 -0.40 -5.54
CA ARG A 41 8.11 -0.63 -4.10
C ARG A 41 9.55 -0.48 -3.59
N ALA A 42 10.52 -1.04 -4.30
CA ALA A 42 11.92 -0.97 -3.91
C ALA A 42 12.43 0.47 -3.92
N VAL A 43 12.02 1.26 -4.91
CA VAL A 43 12.36 2.70 -5.00
C VAL A 43 11.65 3.48 -3.90
N ALA A 44 10.33 3.30 -3.76
CA ALA A 44 9.53 3.97 -2.75
C ALA A 44 9.93 3.58 -1.32
N LYS A 45 10.66 2.49 -1.09
CA LYS A 45 11.07 2.08 0.25
C LYS A 45 12.12 3.02 0.86
N HIS A 46 13.03 3.57 0.08
CA HIS A 46 14.26 4.13 0.64
C HIS A 46 14.13 5.57 1.16
N SER A 47 13.44 6.44 0.44
CA SER A 47 13.30 7.84 0.85
C SER A 47 11.97 8.46 0.41
N PRO A 48 11.50 9.52 1.11
CA PRO A 48 10.31 10.26 0.69
C PRO A 48 10.48 10.91 -0.69
N GLN A 49 11.70 11.34 -1.06
CA GLN A 49 11.97 11.93 -2.37
C GLN A 49 11.79 10.89 -3.50
N LEU A 50 12.27 9.67 -3.27
CA LEU A 50 12.10 8.57 -4.23
C LEU A 50 10.64 8.11 -4.31
N ALA A 51 9.93 8.08 -3.18
CA ALA A 51 8.50 7.81 -3.16
C ALA A 51 7.71 8.90 -3.93
N GLN A 52 8.09 10.17 -3.78
CA GLN A 52 7.49 11.26 -4.56
C GLN A 52 7.75 11.10 -6.06
N ALA A 53 8.99 10.74 -6.46
CA ALA A 53 9.29 10.48 -7.87
C ALA A 53 8.45 9.33 -8.46
N VAL A 54 8.13 8.30 -7.65
CA VAL A 54 7.21 7.23 -8.04
C VAL A 54 5.79 7.78 -8.25
N VAL A 55 5.30 8.64 -7.35
CA VAL A 55 3.99 9.30 -7.51
C VAL A 55 3.97 10.18 -8.77
N ASP A 56 4.99 11.01 -8.97
CA ASP A 56 5.12 11.93 -10.10
C ASP A 56 5.19 11.20 -11.46
N SER A 57 5.64 9.94 -11.46
CA SER A 57 5.64 9.09 -12.66
C SER A 57 4.26 8.55 -13.06
N GLY A 58 3.20 8.86 -12.31
CA GLY A 58 1.84 8.36 -12.55
C GLY A 58 1.61 6.93 -12.03
N ALA A 59 2.51 6.42 -11.18
CA ALA A 59 2.46 5.02 -10.75
C ALA A 59 1.23 4.70 -9.87
N LEU A 60 0.66 5.68 -9.19
CA LEU A 60 -0.47 5.47 -8.28
C LEU A 60 -1.69 4.90 -8.99
N GLU A 61 -2.11 5.53 -10.09
CA GLU A 61 -3.28 5.08 -10.86
C GLU A 61 -3.08 3.65 -11.37
N SER A 62 -1.91 3.35 -11.94
CA SER A 62 -1.60 2.00 -12.42
C SER A 62 -1.49 0.96 -11.30
N LEU A 63 -1.00 1.34 -10.11
CA LEU A 63 -0.95 0.44 -8.96
C LEU A 63 -2.35 0.18 -8.40
N VAL A 64 -3.23 1.17 -8.41
CA VAL A 64 -4.65 1.04 -8.02
C VAL A 64 -5.37 0.12 -8.99
N GLU A 65 -5.21 0.29 -10.31
CA GLU A 65 -5.76 -0.64 -11.31
C GLU A 65 -5.25 -2.09 -11.09
N CYS A 66 -4.00 -2.25 -10.67
CA CYS A 66 -3.44 -3.57 -10.37
C CYS A 66 -4.01 -4.23 -9.12
N LEU A 67 -4.67 -3.48 -8.21
CA LEU A 67 -5.44 -4.07 -7.11
C LEU A 67 -6.72 -4.77 -7.58
N GLU A 68 -7.22 -4.39 -8.76
CA GLU A 68 -8.40 -5.00 -9.39
C GLU A 68 -8.05 -6.18 -10.33
N ASP A 69 -6.77 -6.54 -10.43
CA ASP A 69 -6.32 -7.65 -11.28
C ASP A 69 -6.92 -9.01 -10.81
N PHE A 70 -6.91 -10.04 -11.64
CA PHE A 70 -7.39 -11.36 -11.22
C PHE A 70 -6.33 -12.15 -10.46
N ASP A 71 -5.04 -11.83 -10.63
CA ASP A 71 -3.95 -12.56 -9.98
C ASP A 71 -3.64 -11.97 -8.58
N PRO A 72 -3.82 -12.75 -7.49
CA PRO A 72 -3.56 -12.27 -6.13
C PRO A 72 -2.11 -11.83 -5.91
N SER A 73 -1.15 -12.39 -6.67
CA SER A 73 0.25 -11.97 -6.58
C SER A 73 0.47 -10.55 -7.08
N VAL A 74 -0.32 -10.10 -8.06
CA VAL A 74 -0.25 -8.74 -8.61
C VAL A 74 -0.87 -7.76 -7.60
N LYS A 75 -2.03 -8.13 -7.02
CA LYS A 75 -2.63 -7.36 -5.92
C LYS A 75 -1.69 -7.22 -4.74
N GLU A 76 -1.03 -8.30 -4.34
CA GLU A 76 -0.09 -8.30 -3.21
C GLU A 76 1.07 -7.34 -3.46
N ALA A 77 1.70 -7.41 -4.64
CA ALA A 77 2.80 -6.54 -5.00
C ALA A 77 2.36 -5.06 -5.03
N SER A 78 1.15 -4.79 -5.51
CA SER A 78 0.59 -3.44 -5.65
C SER A 78 0.21 -2.84 -4.31
N ALA A 79 -0.50 -3.60 -3.47
CA ALA A 79 -0.81 -3.22 -2.10
C ALA A 79 0.46 -2.91 -1.30
N TRP A 80 1.50 -3.71 -1.50
CA TRP A 80 2.76 -3.51 -0.82
C TRP A 80 3.48 -2.23 -1.30
N ALA A 81 3.49 -1.96 -2.61
CA ALA A 81 4.04 -0.73 -3.17
C ALA A 81 3.32 0.51 -2.61
N LEU A 82 1.99 0.51 -2.61
CA LEU A 82 1.17 1.60 -2.07
C LEU A 82 1.43 1.85 -0.59
N GLY A 83 1.56 0.79 0.21
CA GLY A 83 1.92 0.93 1.63
C GLY A 83 3.30 1.59 1.83
N TYR A 84 4.29 1.22 1.03
CA TYR A 84 5.62 1.85 1.09
C TYR A 84 5.65 3.30 0.64
N ILE A 85 4.76 3.72 -0.26
CA ILE A 85 4.61 5.13 -0.65
C ILE A 85 3.93 5.89 0.51
N ALA A 86 2.79 5.37 0.98
CA ALA A 86 2.01 6.00 2.02
C ALA A 86 2.79 6.15 3.33
N ARG A 87 3.73 5.26 3.66
CA ARG A 87 4.39 5.26 4.97
C ARG A 87 5.27 6.47 5.29
N HIS A 88 5.69 7.24 4.28
CA HIS A 88 6.75 8.24 4.44
C HIS A 88 6.25 9.60 4.91
N THR A 89 5.30 10.19 4.20
CA THR A 89 4.76 11.52 4.52
C THR A 89 3.24 11.52 4.40
N LYS A 90 2.60 12.49 5.07
CA LYS A 90 1.14 12.66 5.00
C LYS A 90 0.67 13.03 3.60
N GLU A 91 1.47 13.78 2.83
CA GLU A 91 1.15 14.18 1.46
C GLU A 91 1.13 12.97 0.52
N LEU A 92 2.09 12.05 0.68
CA LEU A 92 2.13 10.79 -0.08
C LEU A 92 0.98 9.86 0.32
N ALA A 93 0.66 9.79 1.61
CA ALA A 93 -0.49 9.03 2.09
C ALA A 93 -1.81 9.59 1.53
N LEU A 94 -1.97 10.91 1.52
CA LEU A 94 -3.12 11.59 0.92
C LEU A 94 -3.22 11.28 -0.57
N ALA A 95 -2.11 11.36 -1.32
CA ALA A 95 -2.09 11.01 -2.75
C ALA A 95 -2.55 9.57 -3.01
N VAL A 96 -2.16 8.61 -2.16
CA VAL A 96 -2.62 7.21 -2.25
C VAL A 96 -4.13 7.10 -1.97
N VAL A 97 -4.65 7.88 -1.03
CA VAL A 97 -6.10 7.93 -0.74
C VAL A 97 -6.87 8.57 -1.89
N ASP A 98 -6.40 9.69 -2.41
CA ASP A 98 -7.01 10.42 -3.53
C ASP A 98 -7.03 9.59 -4.81
N ALA A 99 -6.04 8.72 -5.01
CA ALA A 99 -6.01 7.74 -6.09
C ALA A 99 -7.05 6.61 -5.93
N GLY A 100 -7.79 6.54 -4.82
CA GLY A 100 -8.83 5.54 -4.59
C GLY A 100 -8.31 4.18 -4.10
N ALA A 101 -7.10 4.12 -3.53
CA ALA A 101 -6.52 2.85 -3.09
C ALA A 101 -7.25 2.23 -1.88
N VAL A 102 -7.81 3.03 -0.96
CA VAL A 102 -8.32 2.55 0.34
C VAL A 102 -9.45 1.53 0.19
N PRO A 103 -10.53 1.78 -0.58
CA PRO A 103 -11.60 0.79 -0.76
C PRO A 103 -11.08 -0.53 -1.37
N LEU A 104 -10.17 -0.44 -2.35
CA LEU A 104 -9.59 -1.62 -2.99
C LEU A 104 -8.69 -2.42 -2.05
N LEU A 105 -7.92 -1.76 -1.19
CA LEU A 105 -7.13 -2.42 -0.14
C LEU A 105 -8.03 -3.15 0.86
N VAL A 106 -9.18 -2.57 1.22
CA VAL A 106 -10.17 -3.24 2.09
C VAL A 106 -10.80 -4.45 1.40
N LEU A 107 -11.05 -4.39 0.09
CA LEU A 107 -11.50 -5.55 -0.68
C LEU A 107 -10.42 -6.64 -0.74
N CYS A 108 -9.17 -6.28 -1.02
CA CYS A 108 -8.04 -7.20 -1.03
C CYS A 108 -7.83 -7.87 0.34
N PHE A 109 -8.13 -7.18 1.45
CA PHE A 109 -8.07 -7.75 2.79
C PHE A 109 -9.12 -8.84 3.04
N GLN A 110 -10.22 -8.85 2.28
CA GLN A 110 -11.27 -9.87 2.41
C GLN A 110 -10.96 -11.16 1.62
N GLU A 111 -9.95 -11.12 0.75
CA GLU A 111 -9.55 -12.28 -0.05
C GLU A 111 -8.90 -13.37 0.81
N PRO A 112 -9.00 -14.65 0.42
CA PRO A 112 -8.52 -15.77 1.23
C PRO A 112 -6.99 -15.81 1.37
N GLU A 113 -6.25 -15.14 0.49
CA GLU A 113 -4.79 -15.14 0.46
C GLU A 113 -4.20 -14.40 1.66
N LEU A 114 -3.63 -15.16 2.59
CA LEU A 114 -3.07 -14.65 3.83
C LEU A 114 -1.98 -13.59 3.63
N THR A 115 -1.15 -13.74 2.60
CA THR A 115 -0.11 -12.76 2.26
C THR A 115 -0.72 -11.44 1.79
N LEU A 116 -1.76 -11.51 0.96
CA LEU A 116 -2.50 -10.33 0.48
C LEU A 116 -3.21 -9.62 1.65
N LYS A 117 -3.84 -10.37 2.57
CA LYS A 117 -4.39 -9.80 3.80
C LYS A 117 -3.36 -9.04 4.60
N ARG A 118 -2.18 -9.64 4.83
CA ARG A 118 -1.09 -9.01 5.59
C ARG A 118 -0.61 -7.72 4.92
N MET A 119 -0.40 -7.73 3.61
CA MET A 119 0.08 -6.55 2.88
C MET A 119 -0.97 -5.44 2.85
N SER A 120 -2.24 -5.79 2.64
CA SER A 120 -3.36 -4.85 2.64
C SER A 120 -3.54 -4.19 4.01
N ALA A 121 -3.52 -4.97 5.09
CA ALA A 121 -3.58 -4.43 6.46
C ALA A 121 -2.37 -3.54 6.78
N SER A 122 -1.17 -3.91 6.31
CA SER A 122 0.02 -3.08 6.50
C SER A 122 -0.11 -1.75 5.76
N ALA A 123 -0.59 -1.75 4.53
CA ALA A 123 -0.80 -0.54 3.75
C ALA A 123 -1.84 0.38 4.40
N LEU A 124 -2.96 -0.18 4.86
CA LEU A 124 -3.99 0.56 5.60
C LEU A 124 -3.43 1.17 6.90
N ALA A 125 -2.60 0.43 7.63
CA ALA A 125 -1.92 0.94 8.83
C ALA A 125 -0.96 2.09 8.51
N ASP A 126 -0.21 1.99 7.42
CA ASP A 126 0.73 3.02 6.96
C ASP A 126 0.02 4.29 6.46
N ILE A 127 -1.21 4.18 5.97
CA ILE A 127 -2.07 5.33 5.65
C ILE A 127 -2.64 5.96 6.93
N ALA A 128 -3.23 5.15 7.81
CA ALA A 128 -3.92 5.61 9.02
C ALA A 128 -3.00 6.28 10.06
N LYS A 129 -1.68 6.03 10.02
CA LYS A 129 -0.76 6.55 11.05
C LYS A 129 -0.46 8.05 10.95
N HIS A 130 -0.76 8.72 9.85
CA HIS A 130 -0.31 10.09 9.60
C HIS A 130 -1.24 11.15 10.18
N THR A 131 -2.53 11.10 9.85
CA THR A 131 -3.51 12.11 10.28
C THR A 131 -4.84 11.45 10.67
N PRO A 132 -5.65 12.11 11.53
CA PRO A 132 -6.96 11.59 11.91
C PRO A 132 -7.91 11.49 10.72
N GLU A 133 -7.83 12.37 9.72
CA GLU A 133 -8.66 12.32 8.52
C GLU A 133 -8.36 11.07 7.68
N LEU A 134 -7.08 10.70 7.55
CA LEU A 134 -6.66 9.48 6.86
C LEU A 134 -7.08 8.23 7.64
N ALA A 135 -6.96 8.25 8.97
CA ALA A 135 -7.47 7.17 9.82
C ALA A 135 -8.99 7.01 9.68
N GLN A 136 -9.74 8.12 9.66
CA GLN A 136 -11.18 8.13 9.46
C GLN A 136 -11.55 7.56 8.09
N THR A 137 -10.79 7.87 7.04
CA THR A 137 -11.03 7.30 5.71
C THR A 137 -10.94 5.76 5.71
N VAL A 138 -10.00 5.18 6.46
CA VAL A 138 -9.89 3.72 6.63
C VAL A 138 -11.08 3.15 7.43
N VAL A 139 -11.59 3.91 8.40
CA VAL A 139 -12.78 3.55 9.19
C VAL A 139 -14.02 3.56 8.30
N ASP A 140 -14.22 4.64 7.53
CA ASP A 140 -15.37 4.85 6.64
C ASP A 140 -15.41 3.81 5.51
N ALA A 141 -14.25 3.36 5.05
CA ALA A 141 -14.14 2.25 4.10
C ALA A 141 -14.51 0.88 4.69
N GLY A 142 -14.87 0.80 5.98
CA GLY A 142 -15.21 -0.46 6.67
C GLY A 142 -14.00 -1.30 7.05
N GLY A 143 -12.78 -0.75 6.91
CA GLY A 143 -11.53 -1.46 7.18
C GLY A 143 -11.44 -1.93 8.62
N VAL A 144 -11.80 -1.08 9.59
CA VAL A 144 -11.69 -1.37 11.03
C VAL A 144 -12.51 -2.59 11.44
N SER A 145 -13.79 -2.66 11.04
CA SER A 145 -14.66 -3.79 11.39
C SER A 145 -14.18 -5.12 10.82
N LEU A 146 -13.66 -5.10 9.59
CA LEU A 146 -13.15 -6.29 8.91
C LEU A 146 -11.81 -6.74 9.51
N ILE A 147 -10.91 -5.79 9.75
CA ILE A 147 -9.60 -6.00 10.35
C ILE A 147 -9.74 -6.53 11.78
N ALA A 148 -10.66 -5.96 12.58
CA ALA A 148 -10.92 -6.41 13.94
C ALA A 148 -11.43 -7.85 14.02
N ARG A 149 -12.21 -8.30 13.03
CA ARG A 149 -12.70 -9.69 12.98
C ARG A 149 -11.56 -10.72 12.87
N GLU A 150 -10.44 -10.34 12.27
CA GLU A 150 -9.27 -11.22 12.07
C GLU A 150 -8.32 -11.25 13.28
N LEU A 151 -8.60 -10.53 14.38
CA LEU A 151 -7.82 -10.60 15.64
C LEU A 151 -7.74 -12.03 16.21
N GLY A 152 -8.77 -12.85 15.96
CA GLY A 152 -8.84 -14.25 16.36
C GLY A 152 -8.06 -15.23 15.47
N HIS A 153 -7.54 -14.78 14.32
CA HIS A 153 -6.93 -15.67 13.31
C HIS A 153 -5.67 -16.37 13.85
N ALA A 154 -5.39 -17.63 13.47
CA ALA A 154 -4.24 -18.38 14.02
C ALA A 154 -2.85 -17.79 13.68
N ASP A 155 -2.81 -16.84 12.75
CA ASP A 155 -1.58 -16.33 12.14
C ASP A 155 -1.00 -15.12 12.89
N SER A 156 0.21 -15.28 13.44
CA SER A 156 0.87 -14.23 14.22
C SER A 156 1.32 -13.02 13.39
N GLY A 157 1.62 -13.22 12.10
CA GLY A 157 1.99 -12.14 11.18
C GLY A 157 0.81 -11.22 10.86
N LEU A 158 -0.36 -11.80 10.59
CA LEU A 158 -1.60 -11.08 10.35
C LEU A 158 -2.04 -10.35 11.62
N LYS A 159 -2.01 -11.00 12.79
CA LYS A 159 -2.34 -10.34 14.06
C LYS A 159 -1.50 -9.10 14.31
N ARG A 160 -0.18 -9.17 14.07
CA ARG A 160 0.69 -8.01 14.26
C ARG A 160 0.24 -6.82 13.41
N GLN A 161 -0.12 -7.06 12.16
CA GLN A 161 -0.52 -6.02 11.22
C GLN A 161 -1.93 -5.50 11.50
N VAL A 162 -2.85 -6.38 11.86
CA VAL A 162 -4.19 -6.04 12.36
C VAL A 162 -4.09 -5.16 13.61
N CYS A 163 -3.35 -5.58 14.63
CA CYS A 163 -3.14 -4.80 15.85
C CYS A 163 -2.44 -3.47 15.56
N SER A 164 -1.47 -3.46 14.65
CA SER A 164 -0.81 -2.21 14.26
C SER A 164 -1.79 -1.26 13.58
N CYS A 165 -2.63 -1.74 12.66
CA CYS A 165 -3.62 -0.91 11.98
C CYS A 165 -4.62 -0.32 12.98
N LEU A 166 -5.20 -1.16 13.83
CA LEU A 166 -6.16 -0.73 14.86
C LEU A 166 -5.51 0.25 15.86
N GLY A 167 -4.27 0.00 16.25
CA GLY A 167 -3.52 0.89 17.13
C GLY A 167 -3.25 2.27 16.50
N GLN A 168 -2.95 2.33 15.20
CA GLN A 168 -2.76 3.61 14.50
C GLN A 168 -4.08 4.38 14.35
N VAL A 169 -5.19 3.67 14.05
CA VAL A 169 -6.51 4.28 13.99
C VAL A 169 -6.93 4.81 15.37
N ALA A 170 -6.78 3.99 16.43
CA ALA A 170 -7.12 4.37 17.81
C ALA A 170 -6.24 5.52 18.34
N LYS A 171 -4.98 5.61 17.92
CA LYS A 171 -4.07 6.71 18.29
C LYS A 171 -4.63 8.08 17.88
N HIS A 172 -5.29 8.15 16.73
CA HIS A 172 -5.79 9.41 16.16
C HIS A 172 -7.28 9.65 16.44
N ASN A 173 -7.98 8.65 16.95
CA ASN A 173 -9.42 8.70 17.15
C ASN A 173 -9.73 8.24 18.58
N VAL A 174 -9.58 9.17 19.53
CA VAL A 174 -9.90 8.95 20.95
C VAL A 174 -11.38 8.60 21.12
N ASP A 175 -12.24 9.06 20.21
CA ASP A 175 -13.68 8.79 20.18
C ASP A 175 -14.05 7.35 19.75
N LEU A 176 -13.14 6.60 19.11
CA LEU A 176 -13.37 5.18 18.76
C LEU A 176 -13.02 4.21 19.90
N ALA A 177 -12.46 4.70 21.01
CA ALA A 177 -12.16 3.88 22.19
C ALA A 177 -13.40 3.56 23.05
N GLU A 178 -14.55 4.17 22.76
CA GLU A 178 -15.79 4.02 23.54
C GLU A 178 -16.86 3.10 22.90
N VAL A 179 -16.55 2.36 21.82
CA VAL A 179 -17.50 1.42 21.18
C VAL A 179 -17.16 -0.04 21.44
#